data_AF-A0A833GCR6-F1
#
_entry.id   AF-A0A833GCR6-F1
#
_cell.length_a   1.000
_cell.length_b   1.000
_cell.length_c   1.000
_cell.angle_alpha   90.00
_cell.angle_beta   90.00
_cell.angle_gamma   90.00
#
_symmetry.space_group_name_H-M   'P 1'
#
loop_
_entity.id
_entity.type
_entity.pdbx_description
1 polymer ?
#
loop_
_entity_poly.entity_id
_entity_poly.type
_entity_poly.pdbx_seq_one_letter_code
_entity_poly.pdbx_strand_id
1 'polypeptide(L)'
;KLGARVGANLTVQTSEGVSLNAQVVGLFHSGVRSVDESSAYVLLKTAQILAKQTALINELRVRVRDPMTAGTIAQRIERQTGYKSVSWQEAHEDLLSSFVIRNAIMYTVVGAILLVASFGTYNIISTITHEKARDIAIMKSLGLSEGTVRTIFVLEALIIGLAGALLGFVFGYLLCLALGSIEFKSPFMDANRLPLVYEPLHYLIAGMVALVSSVTAGFAPARKAARVHPVDIIRGAT
;
A
#
# COMPACT_ATOMS: atom_id res chain seq x y z
N LYS A 1 -12.92 30.80 -10.36
CA LYS A 1 -11.49 31.18 -10.44
C LYS A 1 -11.40 32.69 -10.64
N LEU A 2 -10.64 33.40 -9.81
CA LEU A 2 -10.61 34.88 -9.71
C LEU A 2 -10.15 35.64 -10.98
N GLY A 3 -9.84 34.95 -12.08
CA GLY A 3 -9.43 35.55 -13.36
C GLY A 3 -8.10 36.33 -13.32
N ALA A 4 -7.48 36.42 -12.15
CA ALA A 4 -6.27 37.19 -11.92
C ALA A 4 -5.06 36.59 -12.64
N ARG A 5 -4.31 37.45 -13.33
CA ARG A 5 -3.04 37.12 -13.98
C ARG A 5 -1.90 37.76 -13.22
N VAL A 6 -0.70 37.22 -13.38
CA VAL A 6 0.52 37.87 -12.88
C VAL A 6 0.61 39.28 -13.45
N GLY A 7 0.84 40.26 -12.59
CA GLY A 7 0.86 41.69 -12.91
C GLY A 7 -0.48 42.43 -12.74
N ALA A 8 -1.60 41.72 -12.54
CA ALA A 8 -2.90 42.35 -12.32
C ALA A 8 -3.00 42.99 -10.92
N ASN A 9 -3.68 44.13 -10.83
CA ASN A 9 -4.00 44.79 -9.56
C ASN A 9 -5.35 44.29 -9.04
N LEU A 10 -5.39 43.90 -7.78
CA LEU A 10 -6.58 43.44 -7.07
C LEU A 10 -6.78 44.27 -5.81
N THR A 11 -8.03 44.61 -5.51
CA THR A 11 -8.39 45.20 -4.22
C THR A 11 -8.70 44.07 -3.25
N VAL A 12 -7.89 43.95 -2.20
CA VAL A 12 -8.09 42.98 -1.12
C VAL A 12 -8.85 43.70 -0.01
N GLN A 13 -10.03 43.18 0.32
CA GLN A 13 -10.86 43.71 1.41
C GLN A 13 -11.02 42.64 2.50
N THR A 14 -10.78 43.03 3.74
CA THR A 14 -10.99 42.18 4.91
C THR A 14 -12.39 42.36 5.47
N SER A 15 -12.89 41.38 6.23
CA SER A 15 -14.13 41.50 7.00
C SER A 15 -14.14 42.67 7.98
N GLU A 16 -12.97 43.14 8.42
CA GLU A 16 -12.83 44.30 9.32
C GLU A 16 -12.88 45.67 8.62
N GLY A 17 -13.17 45.70 7.31
CA GLY A 17 -13.33 46.92 6.53
C GLY A 17 -12.04 47.59 6.06
N VAL A 18 -10.87 46.95 6.25
CA VAL A 18 -9.61 47.41 5.64
C VAL A 18 -9.60 46.99 4.17
N SER A 19 -9.27 47.94 3.29
CA SER A 19 -9.13 47.71 1.85
C SER A 19 -7.78 48.19 1.37
N LEU A 20 -7.07 47.35 0.61
CA LEU A 20 -5.73 47.65 0.09
C LEU A 20 -5.60 47.14 -1.34
N ASN A 21 -5.00 47.96 -2.21
CA ASN A 21 -4.67 47.55 -3.57
C ASN A 21 -3.34 46.79 -3.58
N ALA A 22 -3.38 45.54 -4.03
CA ALA A 22 -2.22 44.65 -4.14
C ALA A 22 -2.04 44.19 -5.58
N GLN A 23 -0.78 44.02 -6.01
CA GLN A 23 -0.46 43.46 -7.31
C GLN A 23 -0.17 41.96 -7.18
N VAL A 24 -0.69 41.16 -8.12
CA VAL A 24 -0.41 39.72 -8.18
C VAL A 24 1.01 39.51 -8.71
N VAL A 25 1.94 39.13 -7.84
CA VAL A 25 3.35 38.88 -8.22
C VAL A 25 3.56 37.46 -8.74
N GLY A 26 2.75 36.50 -8.30
CA GLY A 26 2.87 35.10 -8.70
C GLY A 26 1.62 34.29 -8.39
N LEU A 27 1.51 33.15 -9.06
CA LEU A 27 0.48 32.14 -8.81
C LEU A 27 1.19 30.87 -8.35
N PHE A 28 0.64 30.20 -7.34
CA PHE A 28 1.13 28.90 -6.87
C PHE A 28 0.05 27.84 -7.06
N HIS A 29 0.47 26.58 -7.16
CA HIS A 29 -0.41 25.42 -7.22
C HIS A 29 0.17 24.35 -6.31
N SER A 30 -0.52 24.03 -5.22
CA SER A 30 -0.11 23.01 -4.26
C SER A 30 -0.61 21.62 -4.62
N GLY A 31 -1.58 21.51 -5.54
CA GLY A 31 -2.24 20.25 -5.90
C GLY A 31 -3.37 19.85 -4.94
N VAL A 32 -3.48 20.55 -3.81
CA VAL A 32 -4.56 20.39 -2.81
C VAL A 32 -5.55 21.53 -2.99
N ARG A 33 -6.75 21.20 -3.45
CA ARG A 33 -7.74 22.19 -3.87
C ARG A 33 -8.16 23.13 -2.73
N SER A 34 -8.31 22.60 -1.52
CA SER A 34 -8.67 23.42 -0.35
C SER A 34 -7.62 24.48 -0.04
N VAL A 35 -6.33 24.17 -0.20
CA VAL A 35 -5.23 25.13 0.01
C VAL A 35 -5.22 26.16 -1.10
N ASP A 36 -5.33 25.73 -2.35
CA ASP A 36 -5.24 26.61 -3.52
C ASP A 36 -6.43 27.58 -3.64
N GLU A 37 -7.62 27.19 -3.18
CA GLU A 37 -8.82 28.05 -3.23
C GLU A 37 -8.96 28.97 -2.01
N SER A 38 -8.34 28.63 -0.86
CA SER A 38 -8.52 29.39 0.40
C SER A 38 -7.29 30.19 0.85
N SER A 39 -6.11 29.96 0.28
CA SER A 39 -4.87 30.56 0.75
C SER A 39 -4.31 31.59 -0.22
N ALA A 40 -3.87 32.73 0.32
CA ALA A 40 -3.10 33.75 -0.39
C ALA A 40 -1.90 34.17 0.47
N TYR A 41 -0.77 34.47 -0.18
CA TYR A 41 0.45 34.90 0.50
C TYR A 41 0.74 36.37 0.21
N VAL A 42 1.02 37.12 1.28
CA VAL A 42 1.42 38.54 1.22
C VAL A 42 2.59 38.75 2.17
N LEU A 43 3.24 39.92 2.08
CA LEU A 43 4.27 40.29 3.05
C LEU A 43 3.65 40.40 4.45
N LEU A 44 4.38 39.98 5.48
CA LEU A 44 3.94 40.00 6.88
C LEU A 44 3.39 41.37 7.30
N LYS A 45 4.08 42.45 6.92
CA LYS A 45 3.64 43.83 7.22
C LYS A 45 2.27 44.15 6.61
N THR A 46 2.02 43.70 5.38
CA THR A 46 0.71 43.89 4.72
C THR A 46 -0.37 43.06 5.40
N ALA A 47 -0.08 41.81 5.77
CA ALA A 47 -1.01 40.96 6.50
C ALA A 47 -1.40 41.58 7.85
N GLN A 48 -0.45 42.15 8.59
CA GLN A 48 -0.71 42.82 9.88
C GLN A 48 -1.62 44.04 9.74
N ILE A 49 -1.45 44.84 8.68
CA ILE A 49 -2.32 45.99 8.38
C ILE A 49 -3.74 45.50 8.05
N LEU A 50 -3.85 44.49 7.20
CA LEU A 50 -5.14 43.90 6.79
C LEU A 50 -5.89 43.29 7.99
N ALA A 51 -5.18 42.65 8.92
CA ALA A 51 -5.76 42.05 10.12
C ALA A 51 -5.92 43.01 11.31
N LYS A 52 -5.59 44.31 11.15
CA LYS A 52 -5.51 45.32 12.24
C LYS A 52 -4.69 44.88 13.47
N GLN A 53 -3.75 43.96 13.30
CA GLN A 53 -2.92 43.39 14.35
C GLN A 53 -1.48 43.83 14.17
N THR A 54 -1.18 45.08 14.54
CA THR A 54 0.16 45.64 14.37
C THR A 54 1.12 45.04 15.40
N ALA A 55 2.30 44.61 14.96
CA ALA A 55 3.35 43.99 15.79
C ALA A 55 3.00 42.64 16.46
N LEU A 56 1.88 42.01 16.09
CA LEU A 56 1.51 40.66 16.52
C LEU A 56 1.85 39.63 15.43
N ILE A 57 2.34 38.47 15.84
CA ILE A 57 2.61 37.32 14.98
C ILE A 57 1.75 36.17 15.49
N ASN A 58 0.84 35.69 14.65
CA ASN A 58 -0.15 34.68 15.05
C ASN A 58 0.44 33.27 15.04
N GLU A 59 1.31 32.98 14.08
CA GLU A 59 1.91 31.65 13.90
C GLU A 59 3.35 31.79 13.38
N LEU A 60 4.27 31.01 13.96
CA LEU A 60 5.64 30.85 13.46
C LEU A 60 5.83 29.43 12.96
N ARG A 61 6.00 29.26 11.64
CA ARG A 61 6.25 27.95 11.03
C ARG A 61 7.74 27.70 10.90
N VAL A 62 8.22 26.63 11.53
CA VAL A 62 9.62 26.21 11.47
C VAL A 62 9.73 24.98 10.56
N ARG A 63 10.53 25.08 9.51
CA ARG A 63 10.79 23.94 8.62
C ARG A 63 11.93 23.09 9.16
N VAL A 64 11.63 21.82 9.42
CA VAL A 64 12.60 20.80 9.87
C VAL A 64 13.13 20.03 8.66
N ARG A 65 14.38 19.56 8.70
CA ARG A 65 14.98 18.71 7.65
C ARG A 65 14.36 17.31 7.60
N ASP A 66 14.22 16.67 8.75
CA ASP A 66 13.58 15.36 8.90
C ASP A 66 12.18 15.52 9.48
N PRO A 67 11.11 15.25 8.71
CA PRO A 67 9.73 15.30 9.18
C PRO A 67 9.49 14.45 10.42
N MET A 68 10.16 13.31 10.57
CA MET A 68 9.94 12.39 11.68
C MET A 68 10.44 12.94 13.02
N THR A 69 11.40 13.86 12.99
CA THR A 69 11.94 14.51 14.20
C THR A 69 11.10 15.70 14.67
N ALA A 70 10.08 16.11 13.90
CA ALA A 70 9.29 17.30 14.18
C ALA A 70 8.58 17.24 15.54
N GLY A 71 8.11 16.08 15.99
CA GLY A 71 7.53 15.89 17.32
C GLY A 71 8.52 16.21 18.45
N THR A 72 9.74 15.68 18.37
CA THR A 72 10.79 15.93 19.37
C THR A 72 11.24 17.39 19.39
N ILE A 73 11.33 18.00 18.20
CA ILE A 73 11.71 19.42 18.07
C ILE A 73 10.62 20.34 18.61
N ALA A 74 9.34 20.06 18.33
CA ALA A 74 8.22 20.81 18.87
C ALA A 74 8.24 20.79 20.41
N GLN A 75 8.39 19.61 21.02
CA GLN A 75 8.51 19.48 22.48
C GLN A 75 9.72 20.25 23.04
N ARG A 76 10.85 20.28 22.30
CA ARG A 76 12.03 21.06 22.72
C ARG A 76 11.76 22.56 22.67
N ILE A 77 11.11 23.05 21.62
CA ILE A 77 10.74 24.48 21.47
C ILE A 77 9.76 24.87 22.56
N GLU A 78 8.75 24.06 22.84
CA GLU A 78 7.77 24.31 23.89
C GLU A 78 8.43 24.41 25.27
N ARG A 79 9.35 23.49 25.60
CA ARG A 79 10.10 23.54 26.86
C ARG A 79 11.01 24.76 27.00
N GLN A 80 11.60 25.23 25.90
CA GLN A 80 12.54 26.35 25.94
C GLN A 80 11.86 27.71 25.92
N THR A 81 10.72 27.82 25.24
CA THR A 81 10.06 29.10 25.00
C THR A 81 8.82 29.30 25.87
N GLY A 82 8.25 28.23 26.42
CA GLY A 82 6.98 28.26 27.15
C GLY A 82 5.75 28.44 26.27
N TYR A 83 5.91 28.57 24.95
CA TYR A 83 4.81 28.65 23.98
C TYR A 83 4.44 27.27 23.46
N LYS A 84 3.14 27.02 23.28
CA LYS A 84 2.64 25.78 22.69
C LYS A 84 3.23 25.60 21.29
N SER A 85 3.91 24.48 21.07
CA SER A 85 4.51 24.12 19.78
C SER A 85 3.88 22.82 19.29
N VAL A 86 3.19 22.88 18.14
CA VAL A 86 2.47 21.74 17.57
C VAL A 86 3.28 21.20 16.40
N SER A 87 3.54 19.89 16.42
CA SER A 87 4.21 19.20 15.31
C SER A 87 3.25 18.97 14.14
N TRP A 88 3.77 18.75 12.93
CA TRP A 88 2.89 18.45 11.79
C TRP A 88 2.12 17.13 11.99
N GLN A 89 2.69 16.18 12.74
CA GLN A 89 2.02 14.92 13.07
C GLN A 89 0.82 15.14 13.97
N GLU A 90 0.96 15.96 15.00
CA GLU A 90 -0.12 16.31 15.92
C GLU A 90 -1.19 17.17 15.22
N ALA A 91 -0.76 18.13 14.39
CA ALA A 91 -1.67 18.95 13.60
C ALA A 91 -2.51 18.15 12.60
N HIS A 92 -2.06 16.95 12.22
CA HIS A 92 -2.73 16.07 11.26
C HIS A 92 -2.94 14.66 11.82
N GLU A 93 -3.15 14.53 13.14
CA GLU A 93 -3.32 13.23 13.81
C GLU A 93 -4.51 12.44 13.23
N ASP A 94 -5.61 13.13 12.89
CA ASP A 94 -6.77 12.52 12.24
C ASP A 94 -6.44 11.91 10.87
N LEU A 95 -5.57 12.55 10.09
CA LEU A 95 -5.12 12.01 8.81
C LEU A 95 -4.19 10.81 9.02
N LEU A 96 -3.26 10.90 9.97
CA LEU A 96 -2.31 9.82 10.27
C LEU A 96 -3.03 8.58 10.83
N SER A 97 -3.96 8.77 11.78
CA SER A 97 -4.78 7.68 12.33
C SER A 97 -5.65 7.03 11.26
N SER A 98 -6.21 7.81 10.34
CA SER A 98 -6.93 7.29 9.16
C SER A 98 -6.04 6.40 8.28
N PHE A 99 -4.78 6.79 8.04
CA PHE A 99 -3.83 5.94 7.31
C PHE A 99 -3.52 4.65 8.05
N VAL A 100 -3.35 4.69 9.38
CA VAL A 100 -3.11 3.49 10.19
C VAL A 100 -4.28 2.52 10.12
N ILE A 101 -5.51 3.00 10.33
CA ILE A 101 -6.72 2.18 10.26
C ILE A 101 -6.88 1.59 8.85
N ARG A 102 -6.71 2.41 7.81
CA ARG A 102 -6.76 1.97 6.42
C ARG A 102 -5.75 0.86 6.15
N ASN A 103 -4.51 1.02 6.60
CA ASN A 103 -3.46 0.03 6.42
C ASN A 103 -3.75 -1.26 7.19
N ALA A 104 -4.29 -1.17 8.41
CA ALA A 104 -4.71 -2.34 9.18
C ALA A 104 -5.80 -3.14 8.46
N ILE A 105 -6.83 -2.47 7.93
CA ILE A 105 -7.89 -3.10 7.13
C ILE A 105 -7.28 -3.75 5.88
N MET A 106 -6.46 -3.02 5.14
CA MET A 106 -5.82 -3.49 3.91
C MET A 106 -4.99 -4.76 4.16
N TYR A 107 -4.10 -4.74 5.15
CA TYR A 107 -3.25 -5.89 5.47
C TYR A 107 -4.07 -7.09 5.96
N THR A 108 -5.13 -6.85 6.74
CA THR A 108 -6.02 -7.93 7.21
C THR A 108 -6.74 -8.59 6.05
N VAL A 109 -7.30 -7.81 5.12
CA VAL A 109 -8.02 -8.32 3.94
C VAL A 109 -7.07 -9.06 3.01
N VAL A 110 -5.90 -8.48 2.71
CA VAL A 110 -4.88 -9.14 1.87
C VAL A 110 -4.42 -10.46 2.52
N GLY A 111 -4.18 -10.46 3.83
CA GLY A 111 -3.85 -11.67 4.58
C GLY A 111 -4.95 -12.74 4.48
N ALA A 112 -6.22 -12.36 4.64
CA ALA A 112 -7.34 -13.29 4.50
C ALA A 112 -7.45 -13.88 3.09
N ILE A 113 -7.28 -13.06 2.05
CA ILE A 113 -7.28 -13.52 0.65
C ILE A 113 -6.14 -14.49 0.40
N LEU A 114 -4.93 -14.19 0.89
CA LEU A 114 -3.78 -15.08 0.77
C LEU A 114 -4.01 -16.42 1.48
N LEU A 115 -4.64 -16.41 2.66
CA LEU A 115 -5.01 -17.64 3.36
C LEU A 115 -6.02 -18.48 2.56
N VAL A 116 -7.10 -17.86 2.08
CA VAL A 116 -8.12 -18.55 1.28
C VAL A 116 -7.51 -19.11 -0.01
N ALA A 117 -6.67 -18.35 -0.69
CA ALA A 117 -5.95 -18.81 -1.89
C ALA A 117 -5.03 -20.00 -1.57
N SER A 118 -4.31 -19.94 -0.44
CA SER A 118 -3.42 -21.02 0.00
C SER A 118 -4.17 -22.33 0.26
N PHE A 119 -5.33 -22.25 0.94
CA PHE A 119 -6.21 -23.41 1.12
C PHE A 119 -6.76 -23.95 -0.21
N GLY A 120 -7.10 -23.06 -1.14
CA GLY A 120 -7.51 -23.44 -2.50
C GLY A 120 -6.43 -24.25 -3.22
N THR A 121 -5.19 -23.75 -3.22
CA THR A 121 -4.03 -24.46 -3.78
C THR A 121 -3.77 -25.79 -3.08
N TYR A 122 -3.90 -25.82 -1.74
CA TYR A 122 -3.78 -27.05 -0.95
C TYR A 122 -4.79 -28.11 -1.39
N ASN A 123 -6.07 -27.75 -1.51
CA ASN A 123 -7.11 -28.69 -1.91
C ASN A 123 -6.87 -29.26 -3.30
N ILE A 124 -6.52 -28.41 -4.28
CA ILE A 124 -6.28 -28.85 -5.65
C ILE A 124 -5.08 -29.80 -5.72
N ILE A 125 -3.94 -29.43 -5.15
CA ILE A 125 -2.73 -30.28 -5.17
C ILE A 125 -2.96 -31.58 -4.40
N SER A 126 -3.68 -31.53 -3.28
CA SER A 126 -4.06 -32.71 -2.52
C SER A 126 -4.89 -33.67 -3.36
N THR A 127 -5.90 -33.18 -4.06
CA THR A 127 -6.73 -34.00 -4.97
C THR A 127 -5.89 -34.62 -6.08
N ILE A 128 -5.06 -33.83 -6.77
CA ILE A 128 -4.17 -34.34 -7.84
C ILE A 128 -3.24 -35.44 -7.31
N THR A 129 -2.65 -35.24 -6.13
CA THR A 129 -1.73 -36.22 -5.54
C THR A 129 -2.47 -37.53 -5.17
N HIS A 130 -3.72 -37.43 -4.71
CA HIS A 130 -4.56 -38.59 -4.42
C HIS A 130 -4.94 -39.36 -5.69
N GLU A 131 -5.28 -38.67 -6.79
CA GLU A 131 -5.56 -39.30 -8.08
C GLU A 131 -4.31 -40.01 -8.65
N LYS A 132 -3.12 -39.48 -8.37
CA LYS A 132 -1.81 -40.04 -8.73
C LYS A 132 -1.34 -41.19 -7.81
N ALA A 133 -2.13 -41.64 -6.85
CA ALA A 133 -1.74 -42.71 -5.92
C ALA A 133 -1.42 -44.04 -6.62
N ARG A 134 -2.09 -44.35 -7.74
CA ARG A 134 -1.80 -45.55 -8.54
C ARG A 134 -0.42 -45.47 -9.20
N ASP A 135 -0.07 -44.31 -9.73
CA ASP A 135 1.25 -44.07 -10.35
C ASP A 135 2.36 -44.21 -9.30
N ILE A 136 2.11 -43.76 -8.06
CA ILE A 136 2.99 -43.96 -6.90
C ILE A 136 3.19 -45.46 -6.60
N ALA A 137 2.12 -46.25 -6.60
CA ALA A 137 2.19 -47.69 -6.35
C ALA A 137 2.99 -48.43 -7.43
N ILE A 138 2.79 -48.05 -8.71
CA ILE A 138 3.57 -48.60 -9.84
C ILE A 138 5.05 -48.25 -9.67
N MET A 139 5.38 -47.00 -9.38
CA MET A 139 6.76 -46.58 -9.12
C MET A 139 7.42 -47.35 -7.96
N LYS A 140 6.71 -47.56 -6.85
CA LYS A 140 7.21 -48.39 -5.74
C LYS A 140 7.42 -49.85 -6.14
N SER A 141 6.55 -50.41 -6.97
CA SER A 141 6.69 -51.80 -7.47
C SER A 141 7.91 -51.99 -8.40
N LEU A 142 8.35 -50.93 -9.07
CA LEU A 142 9.58 -50.90 -9.86
C LEU A 142 10.86 -50.73 -9.01
N GLY A 143 10.72 -50.58 -7.69
CA GLY A 143 11.85 -50.47 -6.75
C GLY A 143 12.28 -49.04 -6.41
N LEU A 144 11.51 -48.02 -6.80
CA LEU A 144 11.80 -46.63 -6.41
C LEU A 144 11.61 -46.44 -4.89
N SER A 145 12.57 -45.73 -4.26
CA SER A 145 12.48 -45.39 -2.85
C SER A 145 11.36 -44.37 -2.58
N GLU A 146 10.76 -44.41 -1.39
CA GLU A 146 9.73 -43.45 -0.98
C GLU A 146 10.22 -42.00 -1.03
N GLY A 147 11.52 -41.78 -0.79
CA GLY A 147 12.16 -40.47 -0.90
C GLY A 147 12.20 -39.96 -2.33
N THR A 148 12.55 -40.81 -3.30
CA THR A 148 12.61 -40.44 -4.73
C THR A 148 11.23 -40.06 -5.24
N VAL A 149 10.20 -40.86 -4.92
CA VAL A 149 8.82 -40.57 -5.33
C VAL A 149 8.35 -39.24 -4.74
N ARG A 150 8.61 -39.01 -3.44
CA ARG A 150 8.27 -37.74 -2.79
C ARG A 150 8.91 -36.53 -3.45
N THR A 151 10.19 -36.61 -3.79
CA THR A 151 10.92 -35.50 -4.42
C THR A 151 10.33 -35.14 -5.78
N ILE A 152 9.88 -36.13 -6.56
CA ILE A 152 9.22 -35.89 -7.85
C ILE A 152 7.95 -35.05 -7.65
N PHE A 153 7.07 -35.44 -6.72
CA PHE A 153 5.83 -34.69 -6.46
C PHE A 153 6.09 -33.30 -5.88
N VAL A 154 7.10 -33.14 -5.03
CA VAL A 154 7.48 -31.82 -4.50
C VAL A 154 8.02 -30.92 -5.62
N LEU A 155 8.83 -31.46 -6.54
CA LEU A 155 9.31 -30.72 -7.71
C LEU A 155 8.16 -30.33 -8.65
N GLU A 156 7.21 -31.23 -8.89
CA GLU A 156 6.03 -30.95 -9.69
C GLU A 156 5.19 -29.83 -9.06
N ALA A 157 4.92 -29.91 -7.76
CA ALA A 157 4.22 -28.85 -7.02
C ALA A 157 4.99 -27.52 -7.03
N LEU A 158 6.33 -27.55 -6.97
CA LEU A 158 7.17 -26.37 -7.05
C LEU A 158 7.10 -25.71 -8.44
N ILE A 159 7.14 -26.50 -9.52
CA ILE A 159 7.02 -26.00 -10.89
C ILE A 159 5.65 -25.35 -11.11
N ILE A 160 4.58 -25.99 -10.65
CA ILE A 160 3.21 -25.45 -10.72
C ILE A 160 3.12 -24.15 -9.91
N GLY A 161 3.68 -24.13 -8.70
CA GLY A 161 3.72 -22.94 -7.85
C GLY A 161 4.48 -21.77 -8.49
N LEU A 162 5.63 -22.05 -9.10
CA LEU A 162 6.45 -21.04 -9.79
C LEU A 162 5.74 -20.49 -11.04
N ALA A 163 5.14 -21.37 -11.85
CA ALA A 163 4.35 -20.98 -13.01
C ALA A 163 3.14 -20.14 -12.60
N GLY A 164 2.43 -20.54 -11.55
CA GLY A 164 1.32 -19.79 -10.98
C GLY A 164 1.74 -18.41 -10.46
N ALA A 165 2.87 -18.32 -9.76
CA ALA A 165 3.41 -17.04 -9.28
C ALA A 165 3.80 -16.10 -10.43
N LEU A 166 4.49 -16.61 -11.45
CA LEU A 166 4.85 -15.84 -12.64
C LEU A 166 3.62 -15.31 -13.38
N LEU A 167 2.63 -16.16 -13.63
CA LEU A 167 1.37 -15.75 -14.26
C LEU A 167 0.63 -14.73 -13.38
N GLY A 168 0.57 -14.97 -12.07
CA GLY A 168 -0.03 -14.05 -11.11
C GLY A 168 0.62 -12.68 -11.11
N PHE A 169 1.96 -12.61 -11.21
CA PHE A 169 2.69 -11.34 -11.29
C PHE A 169 2.39 -10.58 -12.59
N VAL A 170 2.35 -11.29 -13.73
CA VAL A 170 1.99 -10.68 -15.02
C VAL A 170 0.56 -10.15 -14.99
N PHE A 171 -0.40 -10.96 -14.53
CA PHE A 171 -1.80 -10.53 -14.42
C PHE A 171 -1.98 -9.38 -13.42
N GLY A 172 -1.34 -9.44 -12.26
CA GLY A 172 -1.38 -8.38 -11.26
C GLY A 172 -0.81 -7.07 -11.81
N TYR A 173 0.32 -7.13 -12.52
CA TYR A 173 0.91 -5.96 -13.15
C TYR A 173 0.01 -5.36 -14.24
N LEU A 174 -0.58 -6.19 -15.10
CA LEU A 174 -1.54 -5.74 -16.13
C LEU A 174 -2.78 -5.09 -15.51
N LEU A 175 -3.31 -5.67 -14.43
CA LEU A 175 -4.41 -5.07 -13.67
C LEU A 175 -4.02 -3.71 -13.08
N CYS A 176 -2.82 -3.58 -12.49
CA CYS A 176 -2.32 -2.30 -12.02
C CYS A 176 -2.22 -1.28 -13.15
N LEU A 177 -1.67 -1.65 -14.31
CA LEU A 177 -1.62 -0.75 -15.47
C LEU A 177 -3.02 -0.30 -15.93
N ALA A 178 -3.98 -1.23 -15.99
CA ALA A 178 -5.36 -0.91 -16.34
C ALA A 178 -5.98 0.06 -15.33
N LEU A 179 -5.82 -0.19 -14.03
CA LEU A 179 -6.32 0.71 -12.97
C LEU A 179 -5.64 2.09 -13.01
N GLY A 180 -4.33 2.15 -13.30
CA GLY A 180 -3.59 3.40 -13.40
C GLY A 180 -3.98 4.24 -14.62
N SER A 181 -4.57 3.63 -15.64
CA SER A 181 -5.09 4.33 -16.82
C SER A 181 -6.46 4.99 -16.59
N ILE A 182 -7.17 4.60 -15.53
CA ILE A 182 -8.48 5.16 -15.21
C ILE A 182 -8.29 6.54 -14.57
N GLU A 183 -8.89 7.56 -15.19
CA GLU A 183 -8.88 8.92 -14.65
C GLU A 183 -9.98 9.10 -13.61
N PHE A 184 -9.57 9.41 -12.37
CA PHE A 184 -10.49 9.72 -11.28
C PHE A 184 -10.45 11.21 -10.99
N LYS A 185 -11.59 11.89 -11.10
CA LYS A 185 -11.76 13.25 -10.57
C LYS A 185 -12.02 13.17 -9.08
N SER A 186 -10.98 13.38 -8.27
CA SER A 186 -11.14 13.50 -6.83
C SER A 186 -11.68 14.90 -6.49
N PRO A 187 -12.65 15.04 -5.57
CA PRO A 187 -13.08 16.35 -5.06
C PRO A 187 -11.96 17.12 -4.33
N PHE A 188 -10.95 16.41 -3.83
CA PHE A 188 -9.97 16.93 -2.88
C PHE A 188 -8.57 17.18 -3.48
N MET A 189 -8.25 16.53 -4.60
CA MET A 189 -6.95 16.65 -5.27
C MET A 189 -7.12 16.85 -6.78
N ASP A 190 -6.27 17.69 -7.35
CA ASP A 190 -6.22 17.93 -8.80
C ASP A 190 -5.47 16.83 -9.58
N ALA A 191 -5.01 15.78 -8.87
CA ALA A 191 -4.42 14.60 -9.49
C ALA A 191 -5.53 13.73 -10.13
N ASN A 192 -5.58 13.71 -11.46
CA ASN A 192 -6.54 12.93 -12.23
C ASN A 192 -6.24 11.42 -12.27
N ARG A 193 -5.14 10.93 -11.68
CA ARG A 193 -4.72 9.52 -11.75
C ARG A 193 -4.34 8.99 -10.38
N LEU A 194 -4.66 7.73 -10.13
CA LEU A 194 -4.22 7.02 -8.93
C LEU A 194 -2.70 6.85 -8.97
N PRO A 195 -1.96 7.37 -7.97
CA PRO A 195 -0.54 7.07 -7.85
C PRO A 195 -0.40 5.60 -7.44
N LEU A 196 0.03 4.76 -8.38
CA LEU A 196 0.33 3.35 -8.13
C LEU A 196 1.81 3.20 -7.82
N VAL A 197 2.10 2.63 -6.65
CA VAL A 197 3.46 2.33 -6.23
C VAL A 197 3.74 0.86 -6.49
N TYR A 198 4.69 0.58 -7.38
CA TYR A 198 5.14 -0.76 -7.69
C TYR A 198 6.30 -1.13 -6.76
N GLU A 199 5.98 -1.70 -5.61
CA GLU A 199 6.99 -2.06 -4.62
C GLU A 199 7.39 -3.54 -4.77
N PRO A 200 8.66 -3.85 -5.09
CA PRO A 200 9.11 -5.23 -5.32
C PRO A 200 8.89 -6.16 -4.13
N LEU A 201 8.89 -5.59 -2.92
CA LEU A 201 8.68 -6.33 -1.67
C LEU A 201 7.28 -6.96 -1.62
N HIS A 202 6.24 -6.31 -2.15
CA HIS A 202 4.90 -6.89 -2.21
C HIS A 202 4.84 -8.10 -3.15
N TYR A 203 5.51 -8.04 -4.29
CA TYR A 203 5.62 -9.18 -5.21
C TYR A 203 6.41 -10.32 -4.56
N LEU A 204 7.51 -10.02 -3.87
CA LEU A 204 8.31 -11.02 -3.17
C LEU A 204 7.51 -11.75 -2.09
N ILE A 205 6.77 -11.02 -1.25
CA ILE A 205 5.91 -11.62 -0.22
C ILE A 205 4.85 -12.52 -0.86
N ALA A 206 4.14 -12.04 -1.87
CA ALA A 206 3.10 -12.82 -2.55
C ALA A 206 3.68 -14.10 -3.19
N GLY A 207 4.84 -13.99 -3.84
CA GLY A 207 5.55 -15.13 -4.43
C GLY A 207 6.00 -16.16 -3.39
N MET A 208 6.55 -15.69 -2.26
CA MET A 208 6.95 -16.56 -1.15
C MET A 208 5.75 -17.30 -0.55
N VAL A 209 4.62 -16.61 -0.34
CA VAL A 209 3.39 -17.24 0.16
C VAL A 209 2.88 -18.30 -0.82
N ALA A 210 2.84 -18.00 -2.12
CA ALA A 210 2.44 -18.94 -3.15
C ALA A 210 3.35 -20.19 -3.15
N LEU A 211 4.67 -20.01 -3.15
CA LEU A 211 5.63 -21.12 -3.14
C LEU A 211 5.52 -21.97 -1.87
N VAL A 212 5.44 -21.34 -0.69
CA VAL A 212 5.26 -22.06 0.58
C VAL A 212 3.95 -22.84 0.57
N SER A 213 2.87 -22.24 0.10
CA SER A 213 1.57 -22.93 -0.03
C SER A 213 1.64 -24.12 -0.98
N SER A 214 2.27 -23.99 -2.15
CA SER A 214 2.40 -25.09 -3.12
C SER A 214 3.27 -26.23 -2.59
N VAL A 215 4.40 -25.92 -1.95
CA VAL A 215 5.31 -26.94 -1.40
C VAL A 215 4.68 -27.67 -0.22
N THR A 216 4.04 -26.94 0.71
CA THR A 216 3.34 -27.56 1.86
C THR A 216 2.20 -28.46 1.39
N ALA A 217 1.45 -28.01 0.38
CA ALA A 217 0.40 -28.77 -0.27
C ALA A 217 0.88 -30.01 -1.00
N GLY A 218 2.04 -29.98 -1.68
CA GLY A 218 2.60 -31.18 -2.32
C GLY A 218 3.19 -32.17 -1.32
N PHE A 219 3.78 -31.66 -0.23
CA PHE A 219 4.50 -32.49 0.74
C PHE A 219 3.60 -33.33 1.65
N ALA A 220 2.47 -32.78 2.10
CA ALA A 220 1.54 -33.45 3.01
C ALA A 220 0.88 -34.72 2.42
N PRO A 221 0.21 -34.68 1.25
CA PRO A 221 -0.40 -35.84 0.62
C PRO A 221 0.66 -36.80 0.05
N ALA A 222 1.77 -36.31 -0.52
CA ALA A 222 2.83 -37.19 -1.02
C ALA A 222 3.44 -38.05 0.10
N ARG A 223 3.61 -37.49 1.30
CA ARG A 223 4.04 -38.25 2.48
C ARG A 223 3.02 -39.32 2.89
N LYS A 224 1.72 -38.99 2.79
CA LYS A 224 0.64 -39.92 3.14
C LYS A 224 0.55 -41.06 2.11
N ALA A 225 0.57 -40.75 0.81
CA ALA A 225 0.53 -41.72 -0.28
C ALA A 225 1.78 -42.61 -0.34
N ALA A 226 2.98 -42.07 -0.09
CA ALA A 226 4.21 -42.85 -0.09
C ALA A 226 4.25 -43.93 1.01
N ARG A 227 3.51 -43.76 2.11
CA ARG A 227 3.43 -44.71 3.22
C ARG A 227 2.42 -45.84 3.02
N VAL A 228 1.53 -45.74 2.03
CA VAL A 228 0.53 -46.79 1.76
C VAL A 228 1.21 -47.98 1.07
N HIS A 229 0.82 -49.20 1.45
CA HIS A 229 1.39 -50.40 0.84
C HIS A 229 0.87 -50.55 -0.61
N PRO A 230 1.75 -50.86 -1.58
CA PRO A 230 1.37 -50.96 -3.00
C PRO A 230 0.27 -52.01 -3.27
N VAL A 231 0.24 -53.06 -2.46
CA VAL A 231 -0.75 -54.15 -2.55
C VAL A 231 -2.17 -53.65 -2.28
N ASP A 232 -2.35 -52.71 -1.35
CA ASP A 232 -3.67 -52.21 -0.97
C ASP A 232 -4.26 -51.32 -2.06
N ILE A 233 -3.40 -50.49 -2.69
CA ILE A 233 -3.79 -49.61 -3.79
C ILE A 233 -4.13 -50.40 -5.06
N ILE A 234 -3.35 -51.45 -5.38
CA ILE A 234 -3.52 -52.23 -6.61
C ILE A 234 -4.73 -53.18 -6.52
N ARG A 235 -5.07 -53.67 -5.33
CA ARG A 235 -6.25 -54.54 -5.11
C ARG A 235 -7.56 -53.78 -4.91
N GLY A 236 -7.55 -52.44 -4.95
CA GLY A 236 -8.76 -51.62 -4.85
C GLY A 236 -9.38 -51.60 -3.46
N ALA A 237 -8.59 -51.78 -2.40
CA ALA A 237 -9.07 -51.54 -1.05
C ALA A 237 -9.16 -50.02 -0.82
N THR A 238 -10.40 -49.56 -0.63
CA THR A 238 -10.87 -48.18 -0.44
C THR A 238 -10.04 -47.35 0.52
#